data_AF-A0A1N7PZ45-F1
#
_entry.id   AF-A0A1N7PZ45-F1
#
_cell.length_a   1.000
_cell.length_b   1.000
_cell.length_c   1.000
_cell.angle_alpha   90.00
_cell.angle_beta   90.00
_cell.angle_gamma   90.00
#
_symmetry.space_group_name_H-M   'P 1'
#
loop_
_entity.id
_entity.type
_entity.pdbx_description
1 polymer ?
#
loop_
_entity_poly.entity_id
_entity_poly.type
_entity_poly.pdbx_seq_one_letter_code
_entity_poly.pdbx_strand_id
1 'polypeptide(L)'
;MTLSRPVIVFAGAALVAAVAAFFIVSQRQIPARDGRIACDGTSVGLGAEAPWQYVALFSYDCAATAPVADRDARVRLALDYGYPSLLVRDIGEAETAQIVAAAIEEGDRGFFSADPHIAARVASWPEALRPPAVEAFLSTLPGLVAATSGPFDGPMLDSAPLWHESHFAPQIVEFCARGNCQDGEQGCGGPVLRAAKARVAQSAAALSAVQASCQPSFEWLRALRRAGLVDTACSSAFQINGVMQGRLELDAPCYDPQRGLGSLPVSSPADTLRFLRHVRGKRPDAATMEIVAEYFPEIATYLAQE
;
A
#
# COMPACT_ATOMS: atom_id res chain seq x y z
N MET A 1 42.65 -52.59 -17.18
CA MET A 1 42.90 -51.40 -16.35
C MET A 1 41.58 -50.69 -16.12
N THR A 2 40.95 -51.00 -15.00
CA THR A 2 39.69 -50.45 -14.53
C THR A 2 40.00 -49.34 -13.52
N LEU A 3 39.57 -48.11 -13.80
CA LEU A 3 39.59 -47.02 -12.83
C LEU A 3 38.15 -46.60 -12.54
N SER A 4 37.86 -46.66 -11.24
CA SER A 4 36.58 -46.59 -10.58
C SER A 4 36.08 -45.14 -10.46
N ARG A 5 34.78 -44.94 -10.74
CA ARG A 5 34.01 -43.79 -10.24
C ARG A 5 33.67 -44.05 -8.77
N PRO A 6 34.10 -43.20 -7.82
CA PRO A 6 33.10 -42.46 -7.02
C PRO A 6 33.68 -41.17 -6.37
N VAL A 7 33.50 -39.99 -6.98
CA VAL A 7 33.84 -38.72 -6.27
C VAL A 7 32.76 -37.63 -6.43
N ILE A 8 31.83 -37.75 -7.38
CA ILE A 8 30.93 -36.62 -7.72
C ILE A 8 29.65 -36.58 -6.86
N VAL A 9 29.31 -37.64 -6.12
CA VAL A 9 28.04 -37.68 -5.35
C VAL A 9 28.14 -37.05 -3.95
N PHE A 10 29.33 -36.93 -3.36
CA PHE A 10 29.46 -36.42 -1.98
C PHE A 10 29.57 -34.89 -1.87
N ALA A 11 29.91 -34.17 -2.94
CA ALA A 11 30.00 -32.70 -2.91
C ALA A 11 28.61 -32.01 -2.97
N GLY A 12 27.62 -32.63 -3.60
CA GLY A 12 26.27 -32.07 -3.71
C GLY A 12 25.46 -32.14 -2.40
N ALA A 13 25.58 -33.25 -1.66
CA ALA A 13 24.84 -33.43 -0.41
C ALA A 13 25.33 -32.52 0.73
N ALA A 14 26.65 -32.24 0.78
CA ALA A 14 27.22 -31.31 1.75
C ALA A 14 26.83 -29.85 1.49
N LEU A 15 26.68 -29.45 0.21
CA LEU A 15 26.27 -28.10 -0.16
C LEU A 15 24.79 -27.84 0.16
N VAL A 16 23.92 -28.82 -0.09
CA VAL A 16 22.48 -28.72 0.23
C VAL A 16 22.24 -28.70 1.75
N ALA A 17 23.00 -29.51 2.51
CA ALA A 17 22.93 -29.48 3.98
C ALA A 17 23.45 -28.16 4.58
N ALA A 18 24.48 -27.55 3.99
CA ALA A 18 25.00 -26.26 4.44
C ALA A 18 24.04 -25.10 4.15
N VAL A 19 23.36 -25.10 3.00
CA VAL A 19 22.34 -24.08 2.68
C VAL A 19 21.10 -24.25 3.56
N ALA A 20 20.63 -25.50 3.78
CA ALA A 20 19.52 -25.76 4.67
C ALA A 20 19.84 -25.39 6.14
N ALA A 21 21.06 -25.65 6.61
CA ALA A 21 21.50 -25.22 7.93
C ALA A 21 21.62 -23.69 8.05
N PHE A 22 22.00 -22.98 6.98
CA PHE A 22 22.02 -21.51 6.97
C PHE A 22 20.60 -20.92 7.06
N PHE A 23 19.62 -21.53 6.39
CA PHE A 23 18.22 -21.10 6.51
C PHE A 23 17.60 -21.45 7.87
N ILE A 24 17.95 -22.59 8.47
CA ILE A 24 17.44 -22.99 9.79
C ILE A 24 18.11 -22.18 10.92
N VAL A 25 19.37 -21.77 10.76
CA VAL A 25 20.06 -20.90 11.72
C VAL A 25 19.63 -19.44 11.57
N SER A 26 19.28 -18.98 10.37
CA SER A 26 18.70 -17.64 10.15
C SER A 26 17.26 -17.50 10.67
N GLN A 27 16.56 -18.61 10.90
CA GLN A 27 15.24 -18.62 11.57
C GLN A 27 15.31 -18.78 13.09
N ARG A 28 16.49 -18.94 13.69
CA ARG A 28 16.65 -18.94 15.15
C ARG A 28 16.88 -17.53 15.65
N GLN A 29 15.81 -17.00 16.25
CA GLN A 29 15.79 -15.79 17.08
C GLN A 29 16.04 -14.51 16.29
N ILE A 30 14.99 -14.00 15.64
CA ILE A 30 14.76 -12.55 15.69
C ILE A 30 14.70 -12.24 17.18
N PRO A 31 15.68 -11.51 17.77
CA PRO A 31 15.58 -11.14 19.17
C PRO A 31 14.24 -10.45 19.34
N ALA A 32 13.48 -10.82 20.37
CA ALA A 32 12.34 -10.02 20.78
C ALA A 32 12.89 -8.61 21.00
N ARG A 33 12.73 -7.73 20.02
CA ARG A 33 13.12 -6.33 20.15
C ARG A 33 12.30 -5.84 21.32
N ASP A 34 12.99 -5.38 22.35
CA ASP A 34 12.36 -4.71 23.49
C ASP A 34 11.35 -3.71 22.89
N GLY A 35 10.07 -3.78 23.29
CA GLY A 35 9.03 -2.92 22.70
C GLY A 35 9.35 -1.42 22.83
N ARG A 36 10.24 -1.06 23.77
CA ARG A 36 10.82 0.28 23.93
C ARG A 36 11.75 0.72 22.79
N ILE A 37 12.44 -0.22 22.13
CA ILE A 37 13.33 0.06 20.98
C ILE A 37 12.53 0.14 19.68
N ALA A 38 11.50 -0.70 19.54
CA ALA A 38 10.67 -0.72 18.33
C ALA A 38 9.85 0.56 18.14
N CYS A 39 9.46 1.21 19.25
CA CYS A 39 8.66 2.43 19.27
C CYS A 39 9.47 3.70 19.63
N ASP A 40 10.76 3.74 19.30
CA ASP A 40 11.55 4.97 19.41
C ASP A 40 11.16 5.98 18.32
N GLY A 41 10.57 7.12 18.70
CA GLY A 41 10.16 8.18 17.79
C GLY A 41 11.30 8.78 16.98
N THR A 42 12.52 8.81 17.51
CA THR A 42 13.68 9.40 16.82
C THR A 42 14.07 8.61 15.57
N SER A 43 13.83 7.30 15.56
CA SER A 43 14.11 6.42 14.42
C SER A 43 13.27 6.73 13.17
N VAL A 44 12.11 7.37 13.35
CA VAL A 44 11.19 7.75 12.26
C VAL A 44 11.15 9.26 12.00
N GLY A 45 11.99 10.02 12.70
CA GLY A 45 12.08 11.47 12.59
C GLY A 45 11.05 12.23 13.43
N LEU A 46 10.55 11.61 14.50
CA LEU A 46 9.72 12.25 15.54
C LEU A 46 10.57 12.53 16.79
N GLY A 47 10.04 13.31 17.74
CA GLY A 47 10.66 13.53 19.03
C GLY A 47 10.71 12.25 19.89
N ALA A 48 11.62 12.22 20.87
CA ALA A 48 11.80 11.06 21.76
C ALA A 48 10.56 10.76 22.62
N GLU A 49 9.75 11.78 22.92
CA GLU A 49 8.51 11.69 23.70
C GLU A 49 7.27 11.38 22.82
N ALA A 50 7.47 11.08 21.52
CA ALA A 50 6.35 10.77 20.64
C ALA A 50 5.59 9.53 21.14
N PRO A 51 4.25 9.59 21.24
CA PRO A 51 3.45 8.46 21.71
C PRO A 51 3.56 7.30 20.72
N TRP A 52 3.53 6.07 21.23
CA TRP A 52 3.76 4.87 20.42
C TRP A 52 2.78 4.75 19.25
N GLN A 53 1.54 5.22 19.39
CA GLN A 53 0.54 5.26 18.32
C GLN A 53 1.02 6.12 17.16
N TYR A 54 1.69 7.24 17.45
CA TYR A 54 2.22 8.09 16.40
C TYR A 54 3.45 7.49 15.74
N VAL A 55 4.33 6.87 16.53
CA VAL A 55 5.50 6.14 16.00
C VAL A 55 5.07 4.96 15.14
N ALA A 56 4.05 4.21 15.57
CA ALA A 56 3.48 3.08 14.85
C ALA A 56 2.93 3.49 13.47
N LEU A 57 2.55 4.75 13.24
CA LEU A 57 2.16 5.20 11.90
C LEU A 57 3.29 5.14 10.88
N PHE A 58 4.54 5.14 11.33
CA PHE A 58 5.74 5.16 10.47
C PHE A 58 6.62 3.93 10.67
N SER A 59 6.28 3.04 11.62
CA SER A 59 7.09 1.89 12.00
C SER A 59 6.22 0.64 12.13
N TYR A 60 6.40 -0.29 11.18
CA TYR A 60 5.80 -1.62 11.23
C TYR A 60 6.17 -2.35 12.54
N ASP A 61 7.45 -2.28 12.95
CA ASP A 61 7.93 -2.96 14.15
C ASP A 61 7.24 -2.43 15.41
N CYS A 62 7.07 -1.10 15.51
CA CYS A 62 6.32 -0.52 16.62
C CYS A 62 4.88 -1.04 16.64
N ALA A 63 4.19 -1.03 15.49
CA ALA A 63 2.83 -1.57 15.38
C ALA A 63 2.74 -3.06 15.73
N ALA A 64 3.73 -3.87 15.33
CA ALA A 64 3.80 -5.30 15.61
C ALA A 64 3.96 -5.63 17.10
N THR A 65 4.64 -4.74 17.83
CA THR A 65 4.89 -4.83 19.28
C THR A 65 3.95 -3.98 20.13
N ALA A 66 2.93 -3.36 19.51
CA ALA A 66 2.01 -2.47 20.19
C ALA A 66 1.35 -3.15 21.40
N PRO A 67 1.17 -2.44 22.53
CA PRO A 67 0.63 -2.98 23.76
C PRO A 67 -0.91 -3.17 23.70
N VAL A 68 -1.40 -3.85 22.67
CA VAL A 68 -2.83 -4.06 22.41
C VAL A 68 -3.21 -5.49 22.79
N ALA A 69 -3.93 -5.63 23.91
CA ALA A 69 -4.28 -6.91 24.50
C ALA A 69 -5.42 -7.63 23.76
N ASP A 70 -6.40 -6.88 23.25
CA ASP A 70 -7.57 -7.44 22.59
C ASP A 70 -7.32 -7.78 21.11
N ARG A 71 -7.89 -8.90 20.64
CA ARG A 71 -7.71 -9.39 19.27
C ARG A 71 -8.34 -8.45 18.25
N ASP A 72 -9.56 -7.99 18.49
CA ASP A 72 -10.29 -7.15 17.54
C ASP A 72 -9.63 -5.77 17.45
N ALA A 73 -9.13 -5.25 18.58
CA ALA A 73 -8.31 -4.03 18.60
C ALA A 73 -7.00 -4.18 17.80
N ARG A 74 -6.33 -5.34 17.84
CA ARG A 74 -5.13 -5.59 17.01
C ARG A 74 -5.44 -5.67 15.52
N VAL A 75 -6.53 -6.34 15.17
CA VAL A 75 -7.02 -6.40 13.78
C VAL A 75 -7.31 -5.00 13.26
N ARG A 76 -8.06 -4.22 14.04
CA ARG A 76 -8.37 -2.84 13.69
C ARG A 76 -7.11 -1.98 13.57
N LEU A 77 -6.14 -2.11 14.47
CA LEU A 77 -4.87 -1.41 14.37
C LEU A 77 -4.14 -1.75 13.07
N ALA A 78 -4.01 -3.03 12.74
CA ALA A 78 -3.34 -3.46 11.50
C ALA A 78 -4.04 -2.90 10.25
N LEU A 79 -5.37 -2.82 10.25
CA LEU A 79 -6.15 -2.20 9.17
C LEU A 79 -5.98 -0.68 9.14
N ASP A 80 -6.19 0.00 10.26
CA ASP A 80 -6.16 1.46 10.38
C ASP A 80 -4.75 2.06 10.18
N TYR A 81 -3.71 1.24 10.27
CA TYR A 81 -2.31 1.62 10.02
C TYR A 81 -1.77 1.10 8.67
N GLY A 82 -2.51 0.24 7.95
CA GLY A 82 -2.08 -0.26 6.64
C GLY A 82 -0.97 -1.30 6.74
N TYR A 83 -1.04 -2.18 7.75
CA TYR A 83 -0.13 -3.31 7.97
C TYR A 83 -0.85 -4.67 7.90
N PRO A 84 -1.50 -4.99 6.77
CA PRO A 84 -2.27 -6.23 6.63
C PRO A 84 -1.45 -7.51 6.86
N SER A 85 -0.12 -7.50 6.73
CA SER A 85 0.70 -8.67 7.03
C SER A 85 0.69 -9.07 8.51
N LEU A 86 0.32 -8.16 9.42
CA LEU A 86 0.11 -8.45 10.85
C LEU A 86 -1.16 -9.26 11.11
N LEU A 87 -2.15 -9.18 10.20
CA LEU A 87 -3.46 -9.82 10.37
C LEU A 87 -3.37 -11.34 10.40
N VAL A 88 -2.40 -11.93 9.67
CA VAL A 88 -2.26 -13.39 9.55
C VAL A 88 -2.18 -14.07 10.91
N ARG A 89 -1.53 -13.44 11.89
CA ARG A 89 -1.42 -13.97 13.25
C ARG A 89 -2.78 -14.05 13.95
N ASP A 90 -3.61 -13.04 13.77
CA ASP A 90 -4.84 -12.85 14.54
C ASP A 90 -6.08 -13.44 13.84
N ILE A 91 -6.16 -13.43 12.50
CA ILE A 91 -7.32 -13.91 11.72
C ILE A 91 -6.99 -14.98 10.67
N GLY A 92 -5.71 -15.34 10.50
CA GLY A 92 -5.29 -16.37 9.54
C GLY A 92 -5.18 -15.89 8.10
N GLU A 93 -4.59 -16.73 7.24
CA GLU A 93 -4.24 -16.38 5.86
C GLU A 93 -5.46 -16.16 4.97
N ALA A 94 -6.48 -17.02 5.07
CA ALA A 94 -7.65 -16.95 4.20
C ALA A 94 -8.44 -15.64 4.39
N GLU A 95 -8.66 -15.23 5.63
CA GLU A 95 -9.37 -13.98 5.95
C GLU A 95 -8.50 -12.77 5.61
N THR A 96 -7.19 -12.83 5.89
CA THR A 96 -6.25 -11.78 5.49
C THR A 96 -6.23 -11.61 3.96
N ALA A 97 -6.26 -12.70 3.20
CA ALA A 97 -6.30 -12.65 1.74
C ALA A 97 -7.55 -11.95 1.21
N GLN A 98 -8.71 -12.17 1.84
CA GLN A 98 -9.95 -11.48 1.48
C GLN A 98 -9.86 -9.97 1.75
N ILE A 99 -9.28 -9.56 2.88
CA ILE A 99 -9.06 -8.16 3.22
C ILE A 99 -8.11 -7.48 2.23
N VAL A 100 -6.99 -8.14 1.91
CA VAL A 100 -6.01 -7.64 0.94
C VAL A 100 -6.66 -7.49 -0.43
N ALA A 101 -7.43 -8.49 -0.88
CA ALA A 101 -8.17 -8.41 -2.13
C ALA A 101 -9.19 -7.25 -2.12
N ALA A 102 -9.96 -7.08 -1.04
CA ALA A 102 -10.91 -5.99 -0.91
C ALA A 102 -10.25 -4.61 -1.03
N ALA A 103 -9.10 -4.42 -0.39
CA ALA A 103 -8.37 -3.16 -0.48
C ALA A 103 -7.76 -2.89 -1.86
N ILE A 104 -7.34 -3.95 -2.56
CA ILE A 104 -6.93 -3.87 -3.95
C ILE A 104 -8.12 -3.44 -4.83
N GLU A 105 -9.32 -3.94 -4.54
CA GLU A 105 -10.55 -3.52 -5.22
C GLU A 105 -10.97 -2.06 -4.89
N GLU A 106 -10.48 -1.47 -3.79
CA GLU A 106 -10.60 -0.04 -3.47
C GLU A 106 -9.48 0.81 -4.11
N GLY A 107 -8.41 0.17 -4.58
CA GLY A 107 -7.21 0.83 -5.10
C GLY A 107 -6.34 1.48 -4.02
N ASP A 108 -6.33 0.96 -2.79
CA ASP A 108 -5.66 1.58 -1.62
C ASP A 108 -4.11 1.48 -1.62
N ARG A 109 -3.46 1.82 -2.75
CA ARG A 109 -2.01 1.63 -2.95
C ARG A 109 -1.17 2.38 -1.93
N GLY A 110 -1.40 3.69 -1.78
CA GLY A 110 -0.56 4.57 -0.97
C GLY A 110 -0.59 4.24 0.52
N PHE A 111 -1.67 3.62 0.98
CA PHE A 111 -1.80 3.21 2.38
C PHE A 111 -1.27 1.79 2.61
N PHE A 112 -1.48 0.87 1.68
CA PHE A 112 -0.97 -0.51 1.75
C PHE A 112 0.54 -0.60 1.53
N SER A 113 1.13 0.37 0.81
CA SER A 113 2.59 0.46 0.63
C SER A 113 3.34 0.73 1.94
N ALA A 114 2.65 1.07 3.03
CA ALA A 114 3.26 1.20 4.34
C ALA A 114 3.77 -0.14 4.89
N ASP A 115 3.22 -1.27 4.45
CA ASP A 115 3.63 -2.60 4.90
C ASP A 115 4.81 -3.14 4.09
N PRO A 116 6.03 -3.18 4.65
CA PRO A 116 7.21 -3.67 3.91
C PRO A 116 7.20 -5.20 3.72
N HIS A 117 6.35 -5.92 4.44
CA HIS A 117 6.33 -7.39 4.45
C HIS A 117 5.18 -7.99 3.65
N ILE A 118 4.22 -7.19 3.19
CA ILE A 118 3.01 -7.70 2.55
C ILE A 118 3.30 -8.55 1.32
N ALA A 119 4.23 -8.14 0.45
CA ALA A 119 4.56 -8.92 -0.75
C ALA A 119 5.18 -10.28 -0.42
N ALA A 120 6.15 -10.32 0.50
CA ALA A 120 6.76 -11.57 0.95
C ALA A 120 5.73 -12.47 1.67
N ARG A 121 4.81 -11.86 2.43
CA ARG A 121 3.75 -12.57 3.13
C ARG A 121 2.77 -13.20 2.15
N VAL A 122 2.29 -12.44 1.17
CA VAL A 122 1.39 -12.97 0.14
C VAL A 122 2.09 -14.06 -0.65
N ALA A 123 3.35 -13.89 -1.05
CA ALA A 123 4.10 -14.91 -1.77
C ALA A 123 4.22 -16.26 -1.02
N SER A 124 4.14 -16.26 0.32
CA SER A 124 4.13 -17.49 1.11
C SER A 124 2.79 -18.21 1.18
N TRP A 125 1.70 -17.58 0.74
CA TRP A 125 0.37 -18.19 0.79
C TRP A 125 0.20 -19.30 -0.26
N PRO A 126 -0.72 -20.25 -0.02
CA PRO A 126 -1.17 -21.20 -1.04
C PRO A 126 -1.60 -20.48 -2.33
N GLU A 127 -1.33 -21.09 -3.48
CA GLU A 127 -1.67 -20.52 -4.81
C GLU A 127 -3.16 -20.13 -4.93
N ALA A 128 -4.06 -20.90 -4.32
CA ALA A 128 -5.50 -20.60 -4.28
C ALA A 128 -5.84 -19.25 -3.60
N LEU A 129 -4.94 -18.70 -2.78
CA LEU A 129 -5.09 -17.41 -2.10
C LEU A 129 -4.28 -16.28 -2.77
N ARG A 130 -3.59 -16.57 -3.88
CA ARG A 130 -2.73 -15.62 -4.63
C ARG A 130 -3.25 -15.41 -6.05
N PRO A 131 -4.45 -14.84 -6.25
CA PRO A 131 -4.94 -14.60 -7.60
C PRO A 131 -4.00 -13.63 -8.35
N PRO A 132 -3.83 -13.77 -9.68
CA PRO A 132 -2.87 -12.98 -10.46
C PRO A 132 -3.01 -11.46 -10.29
N ALA A 133 -4.23 -10.96 -10.08
CA ALA A 133 -4.49 -9.54 -9.84
C ALA A 133 -3.85 -9.04 -8.52
N VAL A 134 -3.80 -9.88 -7.48
CA VAL A 134 -3.15 -9.54 -6.21
C VAL A 134 -1.64 -9.47 -6.40
N GLU A 135 -1.06 -10.47 -7.06
CA GLU A 135 0.39 -10.49 -7.33
C GLU A 135 0.82 -9.30 -8.20
N ALA A 136 0.04 -9.01 -9.26
CA ALA A 136 0.25 -7.85 -10.12
C ALA A 136 0.17 -6.53 -9.33
N PHE A 137 -0.86 -6.35 -8.48
CA PHE A 137 -0.98 -5.13 -7.68
C PHE A 137 0.19 -4.96 -6.69
N LEU A 138 0.60 -6.02 -5.99
CA LEU A 138 1.68 -5.96 -5.02
C LEU A 138 3.03 -5.64 -5.68
N SER A 139 3.24 -6.16 -6.90
CA SER A 139 4.45 -5.85 -7.69
C SER A 139 4.54 -4.39 -8.14
N THR A 140 3.43 -3.64 -8.11
CA THR A 140 3.37 -2.23 -8.51
C THR A 140 3.31 -1.25 -7.33
N LEU A 141 3.47 -1.73 -6.09
CA LEU A 141 3.53 -0.87 -4.92
C LEU A 141 4.82 -0.03 -4.90
N PRO A 142 4.75 1.26 -4.51
CA PRO A 142 5.94 2.10 -4.31
C PRO A 142 7.00 1.43 -3.45
N GLY A 143 8.28 1.52 -3.84
CA GLY A 143 9.40 0.88 -3.15
C GLY A 143 9.63 -0.60 -3.49
N LEU A 144 8.59 -1.34 -3.92
CA LEU A 144 8.73 -2.68 -4.46
C LEU A 144 9.01 -2.69 -5.97
N VAL A 145 8.61 -1.63 -6.68
CA VAL A 145 8.79 -1.56 -8.14
C VAL A 145 10.26 -1.64 -8.56
N ALA A 146 11.15 -0.99 -7.81
CA ALA A 146 12.60 -1.03 -8.08
C ALA A 146 13.20 -2.45 -7.98
N ALA A 147 12.50 -3.38 -7.31
CA ALA A 147 12.90 -4.78 -7.16
C ALA A 147 12.32 -5.70 -8.24
N THR A 148 11.47 -5.20 -9.14
CA THR A 148 10.88 -6.03 -10.20
C THR A 148 11.89 -6.26 -11.34
N SER A 149 12.41 -7.48 -11.42
CA SER A 149 13.22 -7.95 -12.55
C SER A 149 12.33 -8.77 -13.49
N GLY A 150 11.75 -8.14 -14.51
CA GLY A 150 10.93 -8.85 -15.49
C GLY A 150 10.26 -7.93 -16.52
N PRO A 151 9.77 -8.48 -17.64
CA PRO A 151 8.95 -7.72 -18.57
C PRO A 151 7.60 -7.38 -17.93
N PHE A 152 7.15 -6.14 -18.10
CA PHE A 152 5.79 -5.75 -17.71
C PHE A 152 4.77 -6.44 -18.60
N ASP A 153 3.80 -7.12 -17.99
CA ASP A 153 2.71 -7.81 -18.69
C ASP A 153 1.36 -7.09 -18.54
N GLY A 154 0.32 -7.60 -19.20
CA GLY A 154 -1.01 -6.98 -19.20
C GLY A 154 -1.56 -6.71 -17.79
N PRO A 155 -1.66 -7.73 -16.92
CA PRO A 155 -2.15 -7.56 -15.54
C PRO A 155 -1.34 -6.55 -14.72
N MET A 156 0.00 -6.59 -14.80
CA MET A 156 0.85 -5.63 -14.11
C MET A 156 0.62 -4.19 -14.60
N LEU A 157 0.44 -4.00 -15.91
CA LEU A 157 0.18 -2.68 -16.49
C LEU A 157 -1.24 -2.18 -16.20
N ASP A 158 -2.21 -3.08 -16.01
CA ASP A 158 -3.56 -2.73 -15.55
C ASP A 158 -3.48 -2.09 -14.15
N SER A 159 -2.66 -2.65 -13.27
CA SER A 159 -2.43 -2.17 -11.90
C SER A 159 -1.27 -1.18 -11.75
N ALA A 160 -0.53 -0.82 -12.79
CA ALA A 160 0.61 0.10 -12.65
C ALA A 160 0.15 1.54 -12.31
N PRO A 161 0.62 2.18 -11.23
CA PRO A 161 0.31 3.57 -10.97
C PRO A 161 0.95 4.48 -12.03
N LEU A 162 0.19 5.50 -12.46
CA LEU A 162 0.70 6.62 -13.26
C LEU A 162 0.77 7.91 -12.44
N TRP A 163 -0.07 8.02 -11.41
CA TRP A 163 -0.04 9.15 -10.49
C TRP A 163 1.25 9.15 -9.66
N HIS A 164 2.01 10.26 -9.70
CA HIS A 164 3.35 10.43 -9.11
C HIS A 164 4.43 9.42 -9.54
N GLU A 165 4.12 8.49 -10.46
CA GLU A 165 4.99 7.39 -10.84
C GLU A 165 5.17 7.33 -12.37
N SER A 166 5.90 8.31 -12.92
CA SER A 166 6.10 8.45 -14.36
C SER A 166 6.87 7.29 -15.00
N HIS A 167 7.56 6.47 -14.19
CA HIS A 167 8.41 5.42 -14.68
C HIS A 167 7.65 4.24 -15.31
N PHE A 168 6.34 4.10 -15.11
CA PHE A 168 5.46 3.11 -15.77
C PHE A 168 4.88 3.61 -17.11
N ALA A 169 4.92 4.92 -17.35
CA ALA A 169 4.32 5.52 -18.53
C ALA A 169 4.95 4.97 -19.84
N PRO A 170 6.29 4.89 -19.99
CA PRO A 170 6.89 4.36 -21.21
C PRO A 170 6.49 2.91 -21.52
N GLN A 171 6.36 2.07 -20.50
CA GLN A 171 6.06 0.64 -20.65
C GLN A 171 4.61 0.42 -21.07
N ILE A 172 3.67 1.18 -20.50
CA ILE A 172 2.27 1.17 -20.95
C ILE A 172 2.19 1.59 -22.42
N VAL A 173 2.90 2.64 -22.79
CA VAL A 173 2.93 3.16 -24.17
C VAL A 173 3.51 2.14 -25.15
N GLU A 174 4.66 1.56 -24.82
CA GLU A 174 5.32 0.56 -25.65
C GLU A 174 4.46 -0.71 -25.78
N PHE A 175 3.82 -1.14 -24.68
CA PHE A 175 2.93 -2.29 -24.69
C PHE A 175 1.75 -2.07 -25.64
N CYS A 176 1.12 -0.89 -25.61
CA CYS A 176 0.05 -0.54 -26.52
C CYS A 176 0.51 -0.38 -27.98
N ALA A 177 1.70 0.20 -28.22
CA ALA A 177 2.24 0.39 -29.57
C ALA A 177 2.49 -0.94 -30.30
N ARG A 178 2.67 -2.04 -29.56
CA ARG A 178 2.78 -3.40 -30.10
C ARG A 178 1.42 -4.05 -30.43
N GLY A 179 0.32 -3.32 -30.33
CA GLY A 179 -1.03 -3.82 -30.59
C GLY A 179 -1.63 -4.66 -29.46
N ASN A 180 -1.03 -4.65 -28.27
CA ASN A 180 -1.51 -5.43 -27.12
C ASN A 180 -2.57 -4.69 -26.28
N CYS A 181 -2.87 -3.45 -26.65
CA CYS A 181 -4.02 -2.73 -26.12
C CYS A 181 -5.16 -2.92 -27.11
N GLN A 182 -6.27 -3.47 -26.63
CA GLN A 182 -7.49 -3.54 -27.42
C GLN A 182 -8.01 -2.12 -27.61
N ASP A 183 -8.31 -1.77 -28.86
CA ASP A 183 -9.07 -0.56 -29.15
C ASP A 183 -10.53 -0.80 -28.77
N GLY A 184 -11.07 0.08 -27.93
CA GLY A 184 -12.43 0.00 -27.43
C GLY A 184 -12.85 1.29 -26.77
N GLU A 185 -14.16 1.57 -26.78
CA GLU A 185 -14.73 2.68 -26.04
C GLU A 185 -14.67 2.39 -24.53
N GLN A 186 -14.24 3.37 -23.75
CA GLN A 186 -14.23 3.27 -22.28
C GLN A 186 -15.68 3.19 -21.79
N GLY A 187 -16.08 2.04 -21.25
CA GLY A 187 -17.37 1.88 -20.58
C GLY A 187 -17.35 2.47 -19.17
N CYS A 188 -18.45 3.10 -18.75
CA CYS A 188 -18.62 3.61 -17.40
C CYS A 188 -18.87 2.48 -16.39
N GLY A 189 -18.28 2.59 -15.20
CA GLY A 189 -18.38 1.57 -14.13
C GLY A 189 -17.56 0.29 -14.36
N GLY A 190 -17.00 0.11 -15.56
CA GLY A 190 -16.05 -0.96 -15.87
C GLY A 190 -14.60 -0.62 -15.51
N PRO A 191 -13.66 -1.56 -15.66
CA PRO A 191 -12.24 -1.28 -15.51
C PRO A 191 -11.77 -0.24 -16.54
N VAL A 192 -10.77 0.56 -16.15
CA VAL A 192 -10.12 1.50 -17.08
C VAL A 192 -9.30 0.71 -18.08
N LEU A 193 -9.54 0.96 -19.37
CA LEU A 193 -8.84 0.27 -20.45
C LEU A 193 -7.36 0.70 -20.51
N ARG A 194 -6.46 -0.23 -20.87
CA ARG A 194 -5.03 0.10 -21.09
C ARG A 194 -4.83 1.19 -22.13
N ALA A 195 -5.64 1.20 -23.19
CA ALA A 195 -5.62 2.25 -24.20
C ALA A 195 -5.93 3.63 -23.59
N ALA A 196 -6.86 3.72 -22.63
CA ALA A 196 -7.13 4.96 -21.90
C ALA A 196 -5.96 5.37 -21.00
N LYS A 197 -5.37 4.42 -20.25
CA LYS A 197 -4.15 4.68 -19.46
C LYS A 197 -2.99 5.15 -20.34
N ALA A 198 -2.79 4.55 -21.51
CA ALA A 198 -1.73 4.93 -22.45
C ALA A 198 -1.90 6.35 -22.97
N ARG A 199 -3.14 6.79 -23.24
CA ARG A 199 -3.41 8.19 -23.63
C ARG A 199 -3.01 9.19 -22.53
N VAL A 200 -3.27 8.85 -21.27
CA VAL A 200 -2.83 9.65 -20.11
C VAL A 200 -1.30 9.64 -20.02
N ALA A 201 -0.68 8.46 -20.12
CA ALA A 201 0.77 8.28 -20.07
C ALA A 201 1.53 9.04 -21.18
N GLN A 202 0.95 9.18 -22.38
CA GLN A 202 1.53 9.90 -23.52
C GLN A 202 1.42 11.42 -23.40
N SER A 203 0.85 11.96 -22.31
CA SER A 203 0.55 13.40 -22.15
C SER A 203 -0.38 14.01 -23.22
N ALA A 204 -1.00 13.16 -24.07
CA ALA A 204 -1.98 13.58 -25.07
C ALA A 204 -3.41 13.72 -24.51
N ALA A 205 -3.68 13.15 -23.32
CA ALA A 205 -4.92 13.32 -22.58
C ALA A 205 -4.63 13.67 -21.11
N ALA A 206 -5.25 14.72 -20.60
CA ALA A 206 -5.28 14.98 -19.15
C ALA A 206 -6.12 13.90 -18.45
N LEU A 207 -5.82 13.61 -17.17
CA LEU A 207 -6.65 12.75 -16.33
C LEU A 207 -8.13 13.18 -16.37
N SER A 208 -8.38 14.50 -16.39
CA SER A 208 -9.70 15.09 -16.54
C SER A 208 -10.44 14.65 -17.80
N ALA A 209 -9.75 14.35 -18.91
CA ALA A 209 -10.36 13.84 -20.13
C ALA A 209 -10.81 12.38 -19.99
N VAL A 210 -10.06 11.55 -19.25
CA VAL A 210 -10.50 10.20 -18.89
C VAL A 210 -11.65 10.29 -17.89
N GLN A 211 -11.55 11.11 -16.85
CA GLN A 211 -12.63 11.32 -15.89
C GLN A 211 -13.93 11.74 -16.58
N ALA A 212 -13.87 12.69 -17.52
CA ALA A 212 -15.01 13.23 -18.25
C ALA A 212 -15.65 12.22 -19.23
N SER A 213 -15.04 11.06 -19.48
CA SER A 213 -15.69 10.02 -20.29
C SER A 213 -16.95 9.47 -19.61
N CYS A 214 -17.10 9.71 -18.30
CA CYS A 214 -18.23 9.24 -17.51
C CYS A 214 -18.70 10.32 -16.52
N GLN A 215 -19.98 10.27 -16.16
CA GLN A 215 -20.47 11.02 -15.01
C GLN A 215 -19.78 10.51 -13.73
N PRO A 216 -19.42 11.39 -12.78
CA PRO A 216 -18.88 10.96 -11.49
C PRO A 216 -19.83 9.96 -10.80
N SER A 217 -19.32 8.79 -10.48
CA SER A 217 -20.03 7.74 -9.72
C SER A 217 -19.04 7.00 -8.83
N PHE A 218 -19.55 6.34 -7.78
CA PHE A 218 -18.71 5.58 -6.87
C PHE A 218 -17.87 4.50 -7.59
N GLU A 219 -18.49 3.78 -8.52
CA GLU A 219 -17.85 2.72 -9.31
C GLU A 219 -16.79 3.28 -10.25
N TRP A 220 -17.06 4.42 -10.88
CA TRP A 220 -16.11 5.04 -11.80
C TRP A 220 -14.88 5.57 -11.07
N LEU A 221 -15.08 6.24 -9.93
CA LEU A 221 -13.99 6.75 -9.11
C LEU A 221 -13.12 5.61 -8.55
N ARG A 222 -13.74 4.49 -8.14
CA ARG A 222 -13.01 3.27 -7.76
C ARG A 222 -12.22 2.68 -8.93
N ALA A 223 -12.78 2.66 -10.13
CA ALA A 223 -12.06 2.18 -11.32
C ALA A 223 -10.80 3.02 -11.59
N LEU A 224 -10.89 4.34 -11.46
CA LEU A 224 -9.73 5.25 -11.59
C LEU A 224 -8.66 4.99 -10.52
N ARG A 225 -9.08 4.79 -9.25
CA ARG A 225 -8.18 4.41 -8.15
C ARG A 225 -7.46 3.09 -8.41
N ARG A 226 -8.19 2.04 -8.80
CA ARG A 226 -7.62 0.73 -9.15
C ARG A 226 -6.65 0.82 -10.31
N ALA A 227 -6.97 1.63 -11.31
CA ALA A 227 -6.08 1.88 -12.44
C ALA A 227 -4.83 2.70 -12.07
N GLY A 228 -4.73 3.21 -10.84
CA GLY A 228 -3.58 3.98 -10.37
C GLY A 228 -3.46 5.34 -11.07
N LEU A 229 -4.59 5.90 -11.51
CA LEU A 229 -4.65 7.18 -12.21
C LEU A 229 -4.78 8.39 -11.28
N VAL A 230 -5.11 8.17 -10.01
CA VAL A 230 -5.32 9.21 -8.99
C VAL A 230 -4.51 8.90 -7.74
N ASP A 231 -4.33 9.91 -6.88
CA ASP A 231 -3.73 9.70 -5.56
C ASP A 231 -4.60 8.77 -4.71
N THR A 232 -3.96 7.89 -3.94
CA THR A 232 -4.62 6.90 -3.08
C THR A 232 -4.05 6.92 -1.65
N ALA A 233 -3.37 8.01 -1.28
CA ALA A 233 -2.89 8.24 0.09
C ALA A 233 -4.04 8.33 1.12
N CYS A 234 -5.24 8.73 0.69
CA CYS A 234 -6.46 8.80 1.50
C CYS A 234 -7.40 7.60 1.27
N SER A 235 -8.39 7.40 2.14
CA SER A 235 -9.38 6.33 1.96
C SER A 235 -10.25 6.53 0.72
N SER A 236 -10.75 5.43 0.16
CA SER A 236 -11.68 5.50 -0.97
C SER A 236 -12.95 6.27 -0.59
N ALA A 237 -13.50 6.01 0.61
CA ALA A 237 -14.67 6.72 1.13
C ALA A 237 -14.42 8.24 1.19
N PHE A 238 -13.27 8.68 1.73
CA PHE A 238 -12.92 10.09 1.80
C PHE A 238 -12.79 10.73 0.42
N GLN A 239 -12.01 10.13 -0.49
CA GLN A 239 -11.79 10.71 -1.82
C GLN A 239 -13.11 10.76 -2.61
N ILE A 240 -13.86 9.66 -2.62
CA ILE A 240 -15.07 9.54 -3.42
C ILE A 240 -16.14 10.51 -2.91
N ASN A 241 -16.37 10.57 -1.60
CA ASN A 241 -17.34 11.51 -1.03
C ASN A 241 -16.93 12.97 -1.28
N GLY A 242 -15.63 13.29 -1.14
CA GLY A 242 -15.12 14.63 -1.42
C GLY A 242 -15.32 15.06 -2.87
N VAL A 243 -15.06 14.17 -3.82
CA VAL A 243 -15.26 14.44 -5.26
C VAL A 243 -16.75 14.56 -5.60
N MET A 244 -17.59 13.65 -5.11
CA MET A 244 -19.03 13.69 -5.35
C MET A 244 -19.71 14.95 -4.78
N GLN A 245 -19.11 15.57 -3.76
CA GLN A 245 -19.56 16.83 -3.17
C GLN A 245 -18.90 18.08 -3.77
N GLY A 246 -18.03 17.92 -4.78
CA GLY A 246 -17.31 19.03 -5.41
C GLY A 246 -16.28 19.70 -4.51
N ARG A 247 -15.78 19.00 -3.48
CA ARG A 247 -14.78 19.52 -2.53
C ARG A 247 -13.35 19.09 -2.83
N LEU A 248 -13.19 17.96 -3.53
CA LEU A 248 -11.92 17.42 -4.00
C LEU A 248 -11.93 17.30 -5.52
N GLU A 249 -10.77 17.57 -6.11
CA GLU A 249 -10.49 17.30 -7.52
C GLU A 249 -9.68 15.99 -7.61
N LEU A 250 -9.94 15.15 -8.62
CA LEU A 250 -9.25 13.85 -8.76
C LEU A 250 -7.82 13.99 -9.25
N ASP A 251 -7.53 15.07 -9.95
CA ASP A 251 -6.21 15.49 -10.42
C ASP A 251 -5.48 16.36 -9.40
N ALA A 252 -5.93 16.37 -8.15
CA ALA A 252 -5.21 16.94 -7.03
C ALA A 252 -4.74 15.83 -6.07
N PRO A 253 -3.69 16.07 -5.27
CA PRO A 253 -3.32 15.20 -4.16
C PRO A 253 -4.51 14.95 -3.23
N CYS A 254 -4.60 13.73 -2.69
CA CYS A 254 -5.65 13.30 -1.77
C CYS A 254 -5.79 14.25 -0.57
N TYR A 255 -4.65 14.70 -0.05
CA TYR A 255 -4.57 15.69 1.01
C TYR A 255 -3.92 16.95 0.45
N ASP A 256 -4.68 18.05 0.40
CA ASP A 256 -4.15 19.36 0.02
C ASP A 256 -3.25 19.88 1.16
N PRO A 257 -1.96 20.19 0.91
CA PRO A 257 -1.07 20.74 1.93
C PRO A 257 -1.56 22.03 2.58
N GLN A 258 -2.50 22.75 1.95
CA GLN A 258 -3.08 24.00 2.44
C GLN A 258 -4.40 23.81 3.19
N ARG A 259 -4.99 22.62 3.19
CA ARG A 259 -6.28 22.33 3.83
C ARG A 259 -6.15 21.20 4.84
N GLY A 260 -6.56 21.43 6.08
CA GLY A 260 -6.68 20.35 7.06
C GLY A 260 -7.93 19.50 6.87
N LEU A 261 -7.96 18.35 7.55
CA LEU A 261 -9.10 17.43 7.58
C LEU A 261 -10.41 18.10 8.00
N GLY A 262 -10.35 19.08 8.90
CA GLY A 262 -11.54 19.79 9.38
C GLY A 262 -12.32 20.53 8.29
N SER A 263 -11.72 20.74 7.11
CA SER A 263 -12.40 21.36 5.96
C SER A 263 -13.21 20.36 5.10
N LEU A 264 -13.14 19.06 5.39
CA LEU A 264 -13.65 17.99 4.54
C LEU A 264 -14.75 17.17 5.24
N PRO A 265 -15.61 16.46 4.47
CA PRO A 265 -16.76 15.74 5.02
C PRO A 265 -16.29 14.54 5.86
N VAL A 266 -16.87 14.39 7.07
CA VAL A 266 -16.77 13.24 8.00
C VAL A 266 -15.48 12.42 7.85
N SER A 267 -14.46 12.76 8.64
CA SER A 267 -13.24 11.95 8.76
C SER A 267 -13.45 10.77 9.71
N SER A 268 -13.12 9.57 9.25
CA SER A 268 -13.00 8.39 10.11
C SER A 268 -11.64 8.39 10.86
N PRO A 269 -11.48 7.57 11.92
CA PRO A 269 -10.19 7.37 12.56
C PRO A 269 -9.06 6.97 11.58
N ALA A 270 -9.38 6.15 10.57
CA ALA A 270 -8.42 5.77 9.54
C ALA A 270 -8.01 6.95 8.66
N ASP A 271 -8.94 7.86 8.32
CA ASP A 271 -8.62 9.07 7.56
C ASP A 271 -7.71 10.00 8.35
N THR A 272 -7.94 10.12 9.67
CA THR A 272 -7.09 10.88 10.57
C THR A 272 -5.66 10.34 10.60
N LEU A 273 -5.48 9.02 10.72
CA LEU A 273 -4.16 8.40 10.70
C LEU A 273 -3.45 8.54 9.34
N ARG A 274 -4.18 8.34 8.24
CA ARG A 274 -3.66 8.54 6.87
C ARG A 274 -3.18 9.97 6.65
N PHE A 275 -3.95 10.96 7.09
CA PHE A 275 -3.55 12.37 7.05
C PHE A 275 -2.31 12.64 7.91
N LEU A 276 -2.29 12.15 9.15
CA LEU A 276 -1.17 12.33 10.08
C LEU A 276 0.13 11.74 9.51
N ARG A 277 0.03 10.58 8.83
CA ARG A 277 1.14 9.99 8.08
C ARG A 277 1.59 10.89 6.93
N HIS A 278 0.64 11.47 6.20
CA HIS A 278 0.94 12.36 5.07
C HIS A 278 1.67 13.64 5.50
N VAL A 279 1.21 14.31 6.55
CA VAL A 279 1.80 15.59 7.02
C VAL A 279 3.07 15.42 7.85
N ARG A 280 3.34 14.20 8.35
CA ARG A 280 4.60 13.74 8.97
C ARG A 280 5.22 14.75 9.95
N GLY A 281 4.62 14.87 11.14
CA GLY A 281 5.13 15.68 12.25
C GLY A 281 4.79 17.17 12.16
N LYS A 282 4.28 17.66 11.03
CA LYS A 282 3.79 19.04 10.94
C LYS A 282 2.50 19.18 11.74
N ARG A 283 2.46 20.19 12.61
CA ARG A 283 1.26 20.54 13.37
C ARG A 283 0.09 20.88 12.44
N PRO A 284 -1.03 20.13 12.51
CA PRO A 284 -2.24 20.44 11.76
C PRO A 284 -2.90 21.76 12.19
N ASP A 285 -3.86 22.24 11.38
CA ASP A 285 -4.72 23.37 11.77
C ASP A 285 -5.62 23.03 12.97
N ALA A 286 -6.21 24.06 13.59
CA ALA A 286 -7.02 23.91 14.80
C ALA A 286 -8.20 22.94 14.63
N ALA A 287 -8.93 23.03 13.52
CA ALA A 287 -10.07 22.16 13.25
C ALA A 287 -9.66 20.69 13.08
N THR A 288 -8.49 20.45 12.47
CA THR A 288 -7.92 19.12 12.37
C THR A 288 -7.41 18.61 13.72
N MET A 289 -6.82 19.49 14.53
CA MET A 289 -6.38 19.13 15.89
C MET A 289 -7.55 18.71 16.78
N GLU A 290 -8.74 19.28 16.61
CA GLU A 290 -9.96 18.84 17.30
C GLU A 290 -10.31 17.38 16.94
N ILE A 291 -10.26 17.02 15.66
CA ILE A 291 -10.49 15.65 15.18
C ILE A 291 -9.40 14.69 15.70
N VAL A 292 -8.13 15.10 15.67
CA VAL A 292 -7.04 14.28 16.22
C VAL A 292 -7.22 14.08 17.71
N ALA A 293 -7.66 15.09 18.46
CA ALA A 293 -7.93 14.96 19.90
C ALA A 293 -9.11 14.03 20.20
N GLU A 294 -10.14 14.01 19.33
CA GLU A 294 -11.27 13.10 19.46
C GLU A 294 -10.86 11.62 19.33
N TYR A 295 -10.06 11.28 18.31
CA TYR A 295 -9.72 9.89 18.01
C TYR A 295 -8.40 9.42 18.63
N PHE A 296 -7.43 10.31 18.78
CA PHE A 296 -6.04 10.00 19.19
C PHE A 296 -5.49 11.07 20.15
N PRO A 297 -6.07 11.20 21.37
CA PRO A 297 -5.75 12.28 22.30
C PRO A 297 -4.27 12.37 22.70
N GLU A 298 -3.58 11.23 22.76
CA GLU A 298 -2.13 11.18 23.06
C GLU A 298 -1.31 11.81 21.92
N ILE A 299 -1.68 11.54 20.65
CA ILE A 299 -1.06 12.17 19.48
C ILE A 299 -1.36 13.67 19.47
N ALA A 300 -2.60 14.08 19.76
CA ALA A 300 -2.96 15.49 19.84
C ALA A 300 -2.15 16.25 20.91
N THR A 301 -1.95 15.63 22.07
CA THR A 301 -1.15 16.19 23.16
C THR A 301 0.30 16.39 22.74
N TYR A 302 0.90 15.41 22.07
CA TYR A 302 2.25 15.52 21.54
C TYR A 302 2.38 16.62 20.48
N LEU A 303 1.50 16.62 19.47
CA LEU A 303 1.52 17.63 18.39
C LEU A 303 1.23 19.07 18.86
N ALA A 304 0.62 19.24 20.04
CA ALA A 304 0.39 20.57 20.62
C ALA A 304 1.64 21.18 21.27
N GLN A 305 2.65 20.35 21.59
CA GLN A 305 3.91 20.75 22.22
C GLN A 305 5.00 21.11 21.21
N GLU A 306 4.88 20.62 19.97
CA GLU A 306 5.70 20.97 18.80
C GLU A 306 5.23 22.31 18.17
#